data_AF-A0A2R6RQR8-F1
#
_entry.id   AF-A0A2R6RQR8-F1
#
_cell.length_a   1.000
_cell.length_b   1.000
_cell.length_c   1.000
_cell.angle_alpha   90.00
_cell.angle_beta   90.00
_cell.angle_gamma   90.00
#
_symmetry.space_group_name_H-M   'P 1'
#
loop_
_entity.id
_entity.type
_entity.pdbx_description
1 polymer ?
#
loop_
_entity_poly.entity_id
_entity_poly.type
_entity_poly.pdbx_seq_one_letter_code
_entity_poly.pdbx_strand_id
1 'polypeptide(L)'
;MEGLWVLFCGDSDCSADNENPCSTDLKFITQPSSCINHALMLCFDILIMVMFLFNLIQKRSSKSAYMSAHFHGNTRVQILSVIFNGVLGLVYLFLGIWMVEEKLRLTHTVLPLHCWFLVLFHGLTWLPVGLTVSLRGKHFPKAPLRLLAILTFLFSGIACGLSLFAVVTTKEASIKVALDVLSFLGASLLLLCTFKGYKYEEIDDFLYTPLNSEVNGSSKTESVVPVIPFSRARFFSQMSFWWLNPLMRKGREKTLGDEDIPKLREEDRAEACYLLFTEQFNKQKQCNPSSQPSVLRTIILCHWKEIFVSGFFALIKVITLSAGPLLLNAFIEVAEGNESFKHEGYVLAITLFFSKSIESLAQRQWYFRSRLIGLKVRSLLTAVIYKKQ
;
A
#
# COMPACT_ATOMS: atom_id res chain seq x y z
N MET A 1 13.40 36.12 1.14
CA MET A 1 12.67 34.84 1.16
C MET A 1 11.15 35.07 1.09
N GLU A 2 10.65 36.26 1.44
CA GLU A 2 9.22 36.63 1.38
C GLU A 2 8.64 36.69 -0.05
N GLY A 3 9.40 37.16 -1.06
CA GLY A 3 8.87 37.35 -2.42
C GLY A 3 8.43 36.07 -3.16
N LEU A 4 9.08 34.93 -2.94
CA LEU A 4 8.73 33.64 -3.59
C LEU A 4 7.48 33.01 -2.98
N TRP A 5 7.30 33.16 -1.67
CA TRP A 5 6.13 32.67 -0.94
C TRP A 5 4.88 33.49 -1.31
N VAL A 6 5.01 34.81 -1.43
CA VAL A 6 3.95 35.70 -1.91
C VAL A 6 3.56 35.41 -3.36
N LEU A 7 4.51 35.08 -4.24
CA LEU A 7 4.22 34.66 -5.62
C LEU A 7 3.49 33.30 -5.68
N PHE A 8 3.77 32.40 -4.73
CA PHE A 8 3.18 31.06 -4.69
C PHE A 8 1.79 31.05 -4.04
N CYS A 9 1.64 31.68 -2.87
CA CYS A 9 0.41 31.68 -2.07
C CYS A 9 -0.51 32.87 -2.35
N GLY A 10 0.01 34.00 -2.85
CA GLY A 10 -0.70 35.29 -2.82
C GLY A 10 -0.75 35.89 -1.40
N ASP A 11 -1.21 37.14 -1.28
CA ASP A 11 -1.32 37.86 0.00
C ASP A 11 -2.48 37.40 0.90
N SER A 12 -3.18 36.30 0.57
CA SER A 12 -4.51 35.99 1.12
C SER A 12 -4.55 35.24 2.45
N ASP A 13 -3.43 34.73 2.97
CA ASP A 13 -3.43 33.90 4.21
C ASP A 13 -2.99 34.68 5.47
N CYS A 14 -2.78 35.99 5.39
CA CYS A 14 -2.48 36.85 6.54
C CYS A 14 -3.39 38.09 6.51
N SER A 15 -4.48 38.09 7.28
CA SER A 15 -5.20 39.33 7.56
C SER A 15 -4.24 40.30 8.24
N ALA A 16 -4.01 41.46 7.62
CA ALA A 16 -3.07 42.49 8.05
C ALA A 16 -3.48 43.25 9.34
N ASP A 17 -4.37 42.69 10.15
CA ASP A 17 -4.86 43.29 11.41
C ASP A 17 -4.67 42.30 12.58
N ASN A 18 -3.43 42.17 13.06
CA ASN A 18 -3.08 42.12 14.49
C ASN A 18 -1.60 41.76 14.67
N GLU A 19 -0.94 42.47 15.59
CA GLU A 19 0.49 42.43 15.93
C GLU A 19 0.96 41.12 16.61
N ASN A 20 0.54 39.95 16.14
CA ASN A 20 1.09 38.67 16.59
C ASN A 20 1.79 37.94 15.44
N PRO A 21 3.04 37.44 15.64
CA PRO A 21 3.74 36.68 14.62
C PRO A 21 2.94 35.41 14.30
N CYS A 22 2.81 35.09 13.00
CA CYS A 22 2.09 33.93 12.47
C CYS A 22 2.28 32.69 13.37
N SER A 23 1.32 32.42 14.25
CA SER A 23 1.29 31.16 14.96
C SER A 23 0.93 30.10 13.93
N THR A 24 1.79 29.09 13.82
CA THR A 24 1.61 27.90 12.99
C THR A 24 0.44 27.10 13.56
N ASP A 25 -0.77 27.58 13.28
CA ASP A 25 -1.98 26.96 13.79
C ASP A 25 -2.18 25.63 13.06
N LEU A 26 -2.29 24.54 13.82
CA LEU A 26 -2.48 23.17 13.31
C LEU A 26 -3.71 23.06 12.37
N LYS A 27 -4.62 24.04 12.47
CA LYS A 27 -5.81 24.23 11.63
C LYS A 27 -5.49 24.53 10.17
N PHE A 28 -4.39 25.23 9.87
CA PHE A 28 -3.95 25.50 8.50
C PHE A 28 -3.30 24.28 7.83
N ILE A 29 -2.59 23.46 8.61
CA ILE A 29 -2.02 22.18 8.14
C ILE A 29 -3.13 21.15 7.83
N THR A 30 -4.31 21.28 8.45
CA THR A 30 -5.41 20.33 8.27
C THR A 30 -6.41 20.72 7.17
N GLN A 31 -6.35 21.95 6.66
CA GLN A 31 -7.19 22.38 5.53
C GLN A 31 -6.55 22.03 4.17
N PRO A 32 -7.17 21.16 3.34
CA PRO A 32 -6.56 20.68 2.09
C PRO A 32 -6.31 21.78 1.06
N SER A 33 -7.03 22.89 1.15
CA SER A 33 -6.91 24.05 0.25
C SER A 33 -5.89 25.09 0.72
N SER A 34 -5.23 24.91 1.88
CA SER A 34 -4.20 25.82 2.35
C SER A 34 -2.96 25.76 1.46
N CYS A 35 -2.36 26.92 1.20
CA CYS A 35 -1.13 27.01 0.42
C CYS A 35 0.02 26.19 1.01
N ILE A 36 0.10 26.06 2.34
CA ILE A 36 1.11 25.25 3.04
C ILE A 36 0.98 23.78 2.63
N ASN A 37 -0.25 23.27 2.55
CA ASN A 37 -0.50 21.90 2.10
C ASN A 37 -0.17 21.73 0.62
N HIS A 38 -0.49 22.70 -0.24
CA HIS A 38 -0.06 22.63 -1.64
C HIS A 38 1.46 22.67 -1.80
N ALA A 39 2.16 23.47 -0.99
CA ALA A 39 3.63 23.51 -0.98
C ALA A 39 4.23 22.16 -0.53
N LEU A 40 3.68 21.56 0.53
CA LEU A 40 4.10 20.23 0.99
C LEU A 40 3.87 19.18 -0.10
N MET A 41 2.69 19.18 -0.73
CA MET A 41 2.37 18.24 -1.80
C MET A 41 3.33 18.37 -2.98
N LEU A 42 3.68 19.60 -3.37
CA LEU A 42 4.66 19.88 -4.43
C LEU A 42 6.05 19.33 -4.08
N CYS A 43 6.50 19.49 -2.84
CA CYS A 43 7.78 18.94 -2.37
C CYS A 43 7.82 17.41 -2.47
N PHE A 44 6.71 16.73 -2.15
CA PHE A 44 6.61 15.27 -2.30
C PHE A 44 6.61 14.83 -3.76
N ASP A 45 5.92 15.55 -4.65
CA ASP A 45 5.95 15.28 -6.08
C ASP A 45 7.36 15.46 -6.67
N ILE A 46 8.10 16.48 -6.23
CA ILE A 46 9.51 16.69 -6.60
C ILE A 46 10.36 15.51 -6.14
N LEU A 47 10.18 15.05 -4.90
CA LEU A 47 10.92 13.91 -4.35
C LEU A 47 10.67 12.62 -5.16
N ILE A 48 9.40 12.33 -5.48
CA ILE A 48 9.00 11.18 -6.30
C ILE A 48 9.62 11.28 -7.68
N MET A 49 9.63 12.47 -8.29
CA MET A 49 10.24 12.69 -9.61
C MET A 49 11.76 12.52 -9.58
N VAL A 50 12.46 13.06 -8.58
CA VAL A 50 13.92 12.90 -8.42
C VAL A 50 14.28 11.43 -8.25
N MET A 51 13.54 10.70 -7.42
CA MET A 51 13.70 9.25 -7.28
C MET A 51 13.46 8.52 -8.60
N PHE A 52 12.44 8.91 -9.36
CA PHE A 52 12.17 8.36 -10.68
C PHE A 52 13.33 8.61 -11.66
N LEU A 53 13.83 9.85 -11.75
CA LEU A 53 14.97 10.21 -12.59
C LEU A 53 16.24 9.45 -12.20
N PHE A 54 16.49 9.29 -10.89
CA PHE A 54 17.60 8.48 -10.39
C PHE A 54 17.51 7.02 -10.85
N ASN A 55 16.31 6.44 -10.84
CA ASN A 55 16.07 5.10 -11.41
C ASN A 55 16.36 5.05 -12.93
N LEU A 56 16.02 6.10 -13.69
CA LEU A 56 16.36 6.20 -15.11
C LEU A 56 17.88 6.30 -15.35
N ILE A 57 18.60 7.04 -14.48
CA ILE A 57 20.05 7.23 -14.59
C ILE A 57 20.80 5.94 -14.25
N GLN A 58 20.39 5.22 -13.19
CA GLN A 58 20.96 3.91 -12.84
C GLN A 58 20.85 2.91 -14.01
N LYS A 59 19.74 2.95 -14.75
CA LYS A 59 19.57 2.14 -15.97
C LYS A 59 20.60 2.49 -17.05
N ARG A 60 20.92 3.78 -17.27
CA ARG A 60 21.86 4.19 -18.33
C ARG A 60 23.29 3.69 -18.07
N SER A 61 23.65 3.48 -16.80
CA SER A 61 24.94 2.95 -16.35
C SER A 61 25.04 1.42 -16.53
N SER A 62 23.92 0.69 -16.38
CA SER A 62 23.85 -0.75 -16.60
C SER A 62 23.53 -1.07 -18.07
N LYS A 63 24.51 -0.94 -18.96
CA LYS A 63 24.43 -1.55 -20.30
C LYS A 63 25.31 -2.80 -20.36
N SER A 64 24.66 -3.96 -20.33
CA SER A 64 25.14 -5.14 -21.06
C SER A 64 23.95 -5.86 -21.72
N ALA A 65 24.24 -6.41 -22.89
CA ALA A 65 23.35 -6.82 -23.95
C ALA A 65 22.40 -7.97 -23.57
N TYR A 66 21.12 -7.86 -23.94
CA TYR A 66 20.56 -8.60 -25.07
C TYR A 66 19.14 -8.08 -25.35
N MET A 67 18.89 -7.69 -26.59
CA MET A 67 17.56 -7.36 -27.08
C MET A 67 16.82 -8.68 -27.34
N SER A 68 15.86 -9.02 -26.50
CA SER A 68 14.78 -9.92 -26.89
C SER A 68 13.49 -9.33 -26.33
N ALA A 69 12.76 -8.68 -27.23
CA ALA A 69 11.39 -8.24 -27.00
C ALA A 69 10.49 -9.49 -27.01
N HIS A 70 10.50 -10.24 -25.91
CA HIS A 70 9.43 -11.18 -25.63
C HIS A 70 8.50 -10.55 -24.59
N PHE A 71 7.44 -9.92 -25.09
CA PHE A 71 6.26 -9.50 -24.33
C PHE A 71 5.56 -10.76 -23.78
N HIS A 72 6.11 -11.37 -22.74
CA HIS A 72 5.46 -12.48 -22.04
C HIS A 72 4.45 -11.91 -21.04
N GLY A 73 3.20 -11.83 -21.50
CA GLY A 73 1.95 -11.78 -20.73
C GLY A 73 1.87 -10.79 -19.57
N ASN A 74 1.57 -9.52 -19.85
CA ASN A 74 1.10 -8.60 -18.81
C ASN A 74 -0.11 -9.22 -18.10
N THR A 75 -0.05 -9.28 -16.77
CA THR A 75 -1.21 -9.73 -15.98
C THR A 75 -2.36 -8.74 -16.17
N ARG A 76 -3.62 -9.21 -16.19
CA ARG A 76 -4.81 -8.33 -16.34
C ARG A 76 -4.81 -7.13 -15.37
N VAL A 77 -4.20 -7.30 -14.18
CA VAL A 77 -4.05 -6.24 -13.16
C VAL A 77 -3.07 -5.15 -13.58
N GLN A 78 -1.97 -5.50 -14.25
CA GLN A 78 -1.01 -4.52 -14.76
C GLN A 78 -1.63 -3.70 -15.89
N ILE A 79 -2.37 -4.32 -16.81
CA ILE A 79 -3.07 -3.61 -17.88
C ILE A 79 -4.10 -2.64 -17.29
N LEU A 80 -4.90 -3.11 -16.32
CA LEU A 80 -5.86 -2.25 -15.61
C LEU A 80 -5.16 -1.08 -14.90
N SER A 81 -4.02 -1.35 -14.25
CA SER A 81 -3.21 -0.33 -13.58
C SER A 81 -2.63 0.71 -14.56
N VAL A 82 -2.14 0.29 -15.73
CA VAL A 82 -1.67 1.20 -16.79
C VAL A 82 -2.79 2.11 -17.24
N ILE A 83 -3.94 1.54 -17.58
CA ILE A 83 -5.08 2.30 -18.11
C ILE A 83 -5.58 3.28 -17.05
N PHE A 84 -5.81 2.80 -15.82
CA PHE A 84 -6.32 3.63 -14.74
C PHE A 84 -5.38 4.79 -14.39
N ASN A 85 -4.10 4.50 -14.12
CA ASN A 85 -3.14 5.54 -13.75
C ASN A 85 -2.77 6.46 -14.93
N GLY A 86 -2.79 5.94 -16.16
CA GLY A 86 -2.60 6.74 -17.37
C GLY A 86 -3.73 7.72 -17.59
N VAL A 87 -4.99 7.27 -17.50
CA VAL A 87 -6.18 8.15 -17.57
C VAL A 87 -6.16 9.18 -16.45
N LEU A 88 -5.85 8.75 -15.22
CA LEU A 88 -5.77 9.66 -14.08
C LEU A 88 -4.71 10.76 -14.28
N GLY A 89 -3.51 10.41 -14.74
CA GLY A 89 -2.46 11.38 -15.05
C GLY A 89 -2.86 12.36 -16.15
N LEU A 90 -3.56 11.90 -17.19
CA LEU A 90 -4.10 12.77 -18.24
C LEU A 90 -5.18 13.72 -17.72
N VAL A 91 -6.09 13.25 -16.86
CA VAL A 91 -7.11 14.10 -16.21
C VAL A 91 -6.46 15.22 -15.42
N TYR A 92 -5.41 14.94 -14.63
CA TYR A 92 -4.66 15.98 -13.92
C TYR A 92 -4.02 16.99 -14.87
N LEU A 93 -3.43 16.54 -15.98
CA LEU A 93 -2.84 17.45 -16.98
C LEU A 93 -3.90 18.33 -17.65
N PHE A 94 -5.03 17.76 -18.07
CA PHE A 94 -6.12 18.53 -18.69
C PHE A 94 -6.72 19.55 -17.72
N LEU A 95 -6.97 19.18 -16.46
CA LEU A 95 -7.47 20.09 -15.43
C LEU A 95 -6.48 21.21 -15.13
N GLY A 96 -5.18 20.89 -15.11
CA GLY A 96 -4.13 21.88 -14.94
C GLY A 96 -4.08 22.91 -16.08
N ILE A 97 -4.15 22.45 -17.34
CA ILE A 97 -4.19 23.33 -18.53
C ILE A 97 -5.46 24.18 -18.52
N TRP A 98 -6.61 23.56 -18.23
CA TRP A 98 -7.89 24.25 -18.14
C TRP A 98 -7.86 25.39 -17.11
N MET A 99 -7.31 25.13 -15.91
CA MET A 99 -7.19 26.17 -14.88
C MET A 99 -6.27 27.33 -15.31
N VAL A 100 -5.20 27.05 -16.06
CA VAL A 100 -4.33 28.10 -16.61
C VAL A 100 -5.07 28.93 -17.65
N GLU A 101 -5.75 28.29 -18.59
CA GLU A 101 -6.50 28.96 -19.65
C GLU A 101 -7.64 29.82 -19.09
N GLU A 102 -8.40 29.27 -18.15
CA GLU A 102 -9.50 29.96 -17.48
C GLU A 102 -9.00 31.18 -16.68
N LYS A 103 -7.89 31.03 -15.95
CA LYS A 103 -7.26 32.16 -15.23
C LYS A 103 -6.71 33.21 -16.17
N LEU A 104 -6.04 32.80 -17.25
CA LEU A 104 -5.51 33.74 -18.25
C LEU A 104 -6.64 34.53 -18.93
N ARG A 105 -7.78 33.88 -19.19
CA ARG A 105 -8.98 34.49 -19.76
C ARG A 105 -9.66 35.48 -18.81
N LEU A 106 -9.68 35.19 -17.51
CA LEU A 106 -10.42 35.98 -16.51
C LEU A 106 -9.59 37.13 -15.92
N THR A 107 -8.31 36.92 -15.62
CA THR A 107 -7.50 37.88 -14.84
C THR A 107 -6.28 38.39 -15.58
N HIS A 108 -6.02 37.94 -16.82
CA HIS A 108 -4.80 38.26 -17.62
C HIS A 108 -3.48 38.02 -16.86
N THR A 109 -3.53 37.25 -15.79
CA THR A 109 -2.42 37.00 -14.87
C THR A 109 -2.41 35.52 -14.52
N VAL A 110 -1.21 35.00 -14.26
CA VAL A 110 -0.97 33.57 -13.97
C VAL A 110 -0.80 33.33 -12.45
N LEU A 111 -1.01 34.37 -11.63
CA LEU A 111 -0.81 34.38 -10.19
C LEU A 111 -2.14 34.20 -9.44
N PRO A 112 -2.18 33.51 -8.27
CA PRO A 112 -1.11 32.76 -7.61
C PRO A 112 -0.88 31.38 -8.21
N LEU A 113 0.38 30.92 -8.14
CA LEU A 113 0.86 29.74 -8.85
C LEU A 113 0.37 28.42 -8.24
N HIS A 114 0.11 28.37 -6.93
CA HIS A 114 -0.03 27.10 -6.19
C HIS A 114 -1.13 26.16 -6.71
N CYS A 115 -2.27 26.68 -7.18
CA CYS A 115 -3.40 25.84 -7.59
C CYS A 115 -3.17 25.11 -8.92
N TRP A 116 -2.85 25.84 -9.99
CA TRP A 116 -2.72 25.27 -11.33
C TRP A 116 -1.37 24.57 -11.52
N PHE A 117 -0.31 25.13 -10.95
CA PHE A 117 1.05 24.61 -11.09
C PHE A 117 1.20 23.24 -10.41
N LEU A 118 0.64 23.10 -9.20
CA LEU A 118 0.64 21.82 -8.49
C LEU A 118 -0.08 20.74 -9.28
N VAL A 119 -1.29 21.03 -9.79
CA VAL A 119 -2.11 20.04 -10.50
C VAL A 119 -1.45 19.58 -11.80
N LEU A 120 -0.84 20.51 -12.55
CA LEU A 120 -0.03 20.17 -13.73
C LEU A 120 1.17 19.30 -13.38
N PHE A 121 1.91 19.70 -12.34
CA PHE A 121 3.13 19.01 -11.93
C PHE A 121 2.83 17.61 -11.41
N HIS A 122 1.75 17.45 -10.65
CA HIS A 122 1.24 16.17 -10.18
C HIS A 122 0.85 15.24 -11.34
N GLY A 123 0.17 15.76 -12.36
CA GLY A 123 -0.13 14.98 -13.58
C GLY A 123 1.13 14.54 -14.32
N LEU A 124 2.14 15.42 -14.40
CA LEU A 124 3.41 15.15 -15.06
C LEU A 124 4.28 14.13 -14.31
N THR A 125 4.16 14.03 -12.99
CA THR A 125 4.86 13.00 -12.19
C THR A 125 4.10 11.68 -12.18
N TRP A 126 2.77 11.71 -12.07
CA TRP A 126 1.95 10.50 -11.95
C TRP A 126 1.94 9.64 -13.22
N LEU A 127 1.88 10.28 -14.39
CA LEU A 127 1.84 9.60 -15.68
C LEU A 127 3.10 8.74 -15.96
N PRO A 128 4.35 9.24 -15.86
CA PRO A 128 5.54 8.43 -16.07
C PRO A 128 5.77 7.39 -14.96
N VAL A 129 5.44 7.69 -13.70
CA VAL A 129 5.55 6.72 -12.59
C VAL A 129 4.57 5.57 -12.79
N GLY A 130 3.31 5.88 -13.11
CA GLY A 130 2.27 4.88 -13.38
C GLY A 130 2.61 3.99 -14.57
N LEU A 131 3.12 4.60 -15.65
CA LEU A 131 3.56 3.91 -16.85
C LEU A 131 4.74 2.97 -16.58
N THR A 132 5.79 3.44 -15.87
CA THR A 132 7.00 2.65 -15.62
C THR A 132 6.82 1.53 -14.60
N VAL A 133 6.04 1.76 -13.54
CA VAL A 133 5.72 0.72 -12.56
C VAL A 133 4.83 -0.36 -13.17
N SER A 134 3.88 0.02 -14.04
CA SER A 134 2.88 -0.91 -14.60
C SER A 134 3.33 -1.61 -15.88
N LEU A 135 4.09 -0.97 -16.78
CA LEU A 135 4.57 -1.57 -18.04
C LEU A 135 5.81 -2.46 -17.90
N ARG A 136 6.25 -2.74 -16.67
CA ARG A 136 7.30 -3.71 -16.30
C ARG A 136 8.20 -4.16 -17.47
N GLY A 137 9.23 -3.38 -17.75
CA GLY A 137 10.42 -3.94 -18.38
C GLY A 137 11.25 -4.68 -17.32
N LYS A 138 11.98 -5.74 -17.69
CA LYS A 138 13.09 -6.34 -16.91
C LYS A 138 14.27 -5.36 -16.67
N HIS A 139 14.03 -4.05 -16.80
CA HIS A 139 15.01 -3.01 -17.06
C HIS A 139 15.27 -2.09 -15.86
N PHE A 140 14.51 -2.21 -14.77
CA PHE A 140 14.67 -1.38 -13.56
C PHE A 140 15.00 -2.22 -12.32
N PRO A 141 15.90 -1.74 -11.44
CA PRO A 141 16.17 -2.40 -10.17
C PRO A 141 14.89 -2.49 -9.33
N LYS A 142 14.55 -3.71 -8.88
CA LYS A 142 13.26 -4.03 -8.25
C LYS A 142 13.06 -3.33 -6.90
N ALA A 143 14.14 -3.08 -6.16
CA ALA A 143 14.11 -2.46 -4.83
C ALA A 143 13.71 -0.97 -4.84
N PRO A 144 14.35 -0.07 -5.62
CA PRO A 144 13.98 1.33 -5.65
C PRO A 144 12.62 1.59 -6.32
N LEU A 145 12.20 0.77 -7.29
CA LEU A 145 10.85 0.84 -7.85
C LEU A 145 9.77 0.50 -6.80
N ARG A 146 10.06 -0.45 -5.90
CA ARG A 146 9.18 -0.79 -4.79
C ARG A 146 9.14 0.32 -3.75
N LEU A 147 10.28 0.94 -3.44
CA LEU A 147 10.33 2.10 -2.56
C LEU A 147 9.47 3.25 -3.12
N LEU A 148 9.56 3.50 -4.43
CA LEU A 148 8.77 4.50 -5.14
C LEU A 148 7.26 4.20 -5.05
N ALA A 149 6.85 2.95 -5.27
CA ALA A 149 5.44 2.54 -5.15
C ALA A 149 4.91 2.62 -3.71
N ILE A 150 5.74 2.35 -2.71
CA ILE A 150 5.37 2.50 -1.29
C ILE A 150 5.22 3.97 -0.93
N LEU A 151 6.17 4.82 -1.35
CA LEU A 151 6.15 6.24 -1.04
C LEU A 151 4.94 6.94 -1.66
N THR A 152 4.64 6.64 -2.93
CA THR A 152 3.44 7.14 -3.63
C THR A 152 2.14 6.66 -2.97
N PHE A 153 2.09 5.42 -2.49
CA PHE A 153 0.94 4.90 -1.74
C PHE A 153 0.73 5.61 -0.40
N LEU A 154 1.78 5.79 0.39
CA LEU A 154 1.69 6.48 1.68
C LEU A 154 1.26 7.93 1.50
N PHE A 155 1.85 8.63 0.53
CA PHE A 155 1.57 10.03 0.26
C PHE A 155 0.13 10.24 -0.25
N SER A 156 -0.32 9.46 -1.23
CA SER A 156 -1.72 9.52 -1.71
C SER A 156 -2.73 9.13 -0.62
N GLY A 157 -2.35 8.22 0.30
CA GLY A 157 -3.18 7.87 1.46
C GLY A 157 -3.33 9.02 2.45
N ILE A 158 -2.26 9.77 2.73
CA ILE A 158 -2.30 10.96 3.59
C ILE A 158 -3.15 12.05 2.93
N ALA A 159 -2.94 12.34 1.64
CA ALA A 159 -3.71 13.34 0.91
C ALA A 159 -5.21 12.99 0.88
N CYS A 160 -5.55 11.72 0.57
CA CYS A 160 -6.92 11.22 0.60
C CYS A 160 -7.52 11.32 2.01
N GLY A 161 -6.78 10.97 3.06
CA GLY A 161 -7.22 11.09 4.44
C GLY A 161 -7.53 12.53 4.85
N LEU A 162 -6.66 13.48 4.49
CA LEU A 162 -6.87 14.91 4.75
C LEU A 162 -8.07 15.46 3.99
N SER A 163 -8.23 15.08 2.72
CA SER A 163 -9.37 15.50 1.90
C SER A 163 -10.70 14.92 2.38
N LEU A 164 -10.73 13.66 2.83
CA LEU A 164 -11.92 13.07 3.45
C LEU A 164 -12.25 13.73 4.79
N PHE A 165 -11.24 14.03 5.62
CA PHE A 165 -11.41 14.78 6.87
C PHE A 165 -12.00 16.17 6.61
N ALA A 166 -11.55 16.83 5.55
CA ALA A 166 -12.08 18.12 5.15
C ALA A 166 -13.54 18.03 4.69
N VAL A 167 -13.93 17.04 3.90
CA VAL A 167 -15.35 16.83 3.54
C VAL A 167 -16.21 16.62 4.78
N VAL A 168 -15.73 15.87 5.76
CA VAL A 168 -16.47 15.64 7.01
C VAL A 168 -16.65 16.94 7.80
N THR A 169 -15.66 17.83 7.76
CA THR A 169 -15.69 19.10 8.53
C THR A 169 -16.39 20.25 7.79
N THR A 170 -16.25 20.37 6.47
CA THR A 170 -16.83 21.47 5.67
C THR A 170 -18.12 21.09 4.95
N LYS A 171 -18.45 19.80 4.87
CA LYS A 171 -19.64 19.25 4.19
C LYS A 171 -19.77 19.55 2.70
N GLU A 172 -18.70 20.06 2.09
CA GLU A 172 -18.64 20.33 0.66
C GLU A 172 -17.67 19.37 -0.02
N ALA A 173 -18.17 18.65 -1.02
CA ALA A 173 -17.35 17.79 -1.86
C ALA A 173 -16.77 18.60 -3.02
N SER A 174 -15.46 18.80 -3.00
CA SER A 174 -14.74 19.43 -4.12
C SER A 174 -14.21 18.39 -5.11
N ILE A 175 -13.98 18.80 -6.36
CA ILE A 175 -13.35 17.98 -7.41
C ILE A 175 -11.99 17.43 -6.92
N LYS A 176 -11.29 18.18 -6.07
CA LYS A 176 -10.02 17.77 -5.44
C LYS A 176 -10.17 16.50 -4.60
N VAL A 177 -11.26 16.35 -3.85
CA VAL A 177 -11.50 15.15 -3.02
C VAL A 177 -11.67 13.92 -3.91
N ALA A 178 -12.45 14.04 -4.98
CA ALA A 178 -12.64 12.94 -5.93
C ALA A 178 -11.32 12.51 -6.57
N LEU A 179 -10.47 13.48 -6.92
CA LEU A 179 -9.13 13.24 -7.46
C LEU A 179 -8.21 12.55 -6.43
N ASP A 180 -8.18 12.99 -5.17
CA ASP A 180 -7.33 12.40 -4.14
C ASP A 180 -7.73 10.95 -3.81
N VAL A 181 -9.04 10.67 -3.79
CA VAL A 181 -9.56 9.30 -3.64
C VAL A 181 -9.16 8.43 -4.83
N LEU A 182 -9.27 8.96 -6.05
CA LEU A 182 -8.91 8.25 -7.28
C LEU A 182 -7.40 8.00 -7.35
N SER A 183 -6.58 8.94 -6.89
CA SER A 183 -5.13 8.82 -6.73
C SER A 183 -4.73 7.77 -5.70
N PHE A 184 -5.43 7.69 -4.58
CA PHE A 184 -5.20 6.61 -3.62
C PHE A 184 -5.52 5.23 -4.21
N LEU A 185 -6.62 5.11 -4.96
CA LEU A 185 -6.96 3.88 -5.69
C LEU A 185 -5.88 3.52 -6.73
N GLY A 186 -5.37 4.52 -7.46
CA GLY A 186 -4.30 4.36 -8.43
C GLY A 186 -3.00 3.88 -7.80
N ALA A 187 -2.59 4.49 -6.69
CA ALA A 187 -1.40 4.11 -5.94
C ALA A 187 -1.50 2.70 -5.34
N SER A 188 -2.70 2.33 -4.88
CA SER A 188 -3.00 0.96 -4.40
C SER A 188 -2.79 -0.07 -5.51
N LEU A 189 -3.22 0.22 -6.75
CA LEU A 189 -3.00 -0.63 -7.91
C LEU A 189 -1.52 -0.72 -8.29
N LEU A 190 -0.77 0.38 -8.24
CA LEU A 190 0.68 0.39 -8.48
C LEU A 190 1.42 -0.47 -7.46
N LEU A 191 1.09 -0.34 -6.18
CA LEU A 191 1.64 -1.14 -5.11
C LEU A 191 1.36 -2.63 -5.35
N LEU A 192 0.12 -3.00 -5.64
CA LEU A 192 -0.27 -4.38 -5.96
C LEU A 192 0.50 -4.94 -7.17
N CYS A 193 0.75 -4.14 -8.20
CA CYS A 193 1.53 -4.54 -9.37
C CYS A 193 2.99 -4.88 -8.99
N THR A 194 3.63 -4.06 -8.14
CA THR A 194 5.01 -4.34 -7.68
C THR A 194 5.11 -5.62 -6.85
N PHE A 195 4.11 -5.92 -6.01
CA PHE A 195 4.09 -7.12 -5.19
C PHE A 195 3.72 -8.39 -5.97
N LYS A 196 2.73 -8.32 -6.88
CA LYS A 196 2.25 -9.46 -7.64
C LYS A 196 3.21 -9.88 -8.75
N GLY A 197 3.87 -8.92 -9.40
CA GLY A 197 4.91 -9.20 -10.39
C GLY A 197 6.04 -10.07 -9.84
N TYR A 198 6.33 -9.95 -8.54
CA TYR A 198 7.36 -10.75 -7.88
C TYR A 198 6.91 -12.19 -7.64
N LYS A 199 5.65 -12.41 -7.23
CA LYS A 199 5.13 -13.75 -6.92
C LYS A 199 5.09 -14.66 -8.15
N TYR A 200 4.76 -14.13 -9.34
CA TYR A 200 4.76 -14.93 -10.57
C TYR A 200 6.16 -15.21 -11.11
N GLU A 201 7.09 -14.26 -11.00
CA GLU A 201 8.46 -14.44 -11.50
C GLU A 201 9.28 -15.38 -10.59
N GLU A 202 8.99 -15.41 -9.29
CA GLU A 202 9.57 -16.35 -8.32
C GLU A 202 8.97 -17.76 -8.43
N ILE A 203 7.70 -17.89 -8.85
CA ILE A 203 7.06 -19.20 -9.12
C ILE A 203 7.55 -19.80 -10.44
N ASP A 204 7.75 -18.97 -11.47
CA ASP A 204 8.27 -19.42 -12.78
C ASP A 204 9.73 -19.89 -12.64
N ASP A 205 10.56 -19.19 -11.86
CA ASP A 205 11.95 -19.60 -11.57
C ASP A 205 12.03 -20.92 -10.76
N PHE A 206 11.03 -21.21 -9.92
CA PHE A 206 10.91 -22.47 -9.18
C PHE A 206 10.36 -23.64 -10.01
N LEU A 207 9.70 -23.38 -11.14
CA LEU A 207 9.08 -24.41 -12.01
C LEU A 207 10.00 -24.93 -13.12
N TYR A 208 11.19 -24.34 -13.31
CA TYR A 208 12.16 -24.74 -14.35
C TYR A 208 13.43 -25.43 -13.85
N THR A 209 13.43 -26.05 -12.66
CA THR A 209 14.48 -27.01 -12.30
C THR A 209 13.99 -28.44 -12.55
N PRO A 210 14.36 -29.08 -13.68
CA PRO A 210 14.00 -30.47 -13.91
C PRO A 210 14.82 -31.35 -12.97
N LEU A 211 14.18 -31.92 -11.96
CA LEU A 211 14.73 -33.00 -11.13
C LEU A 211 14.69 -34.30 -11.94
N ASN A 212 15.71 -34.52 -12.76
CA ASN A 212 16.06 -35.85 -13.23
C ASN A 212 16.92 -36.54 -12.18
N SER A 213 16.31 -37.44 -11.42
CA SER A 213 16.99 -38.63 -10.89
C SER A 213 15.97 -39.75 -10.77
N GLU A 214 15.99 -40.63 -11.77
CA GLU A 214 15.35 -41.94 -11.73
C GLU A 214 15.89 -42.72 -10.53
N VAL A 215 15.01 -43.15 -9.60
CA VAL A 215 15.13 -44.45 -8.94
C VAL A 215 13.72 -44.96 -8.62
N ASN A 216 13.42 -46.15 -9.14
CA ASN A 216 12.20 -46.94 -8.95
C ASN A 216 11.87 -47.21 -7.47
N GLY A 217 10.57 -47.22 -7.13
CA GLY A 217 10.11 -47.74 -5.84
C GLY A 217 8.61 -47.62 -5.57
N SER A 218 7.84 -48.62 -6.01
CA SER A 218 6.66 -49.20 -5.34
C SER A 218 5.55 -48.26 -4.78
N SER A 219 4.42 -48.27 -5.49
CA SER A 219 3.06 -47.96 -5.06
C SER A 219 2.76 -48.03 -3.55
N LYS A 220 2.32 -46.89 -2.98
CA LYS A 220 1.18 -46.82 -2.06
C LYS A 220 0.38 -45.56 -2.33
N THR A 221 -0.87 -45.74 -2.74
CA THR A 221 -1.89 -44.70 -2.87
C THR A 221 -2.13 -44.08 -1.49
N GLU A 222 -1.47 -42.97 -1.18
CA GLU A 222 -1.82 -42.18 0.00
C GLU A 222 -3.20 -41.54 -0.24
N SER A 223 -4.14 -41.93 0.63
CA SER A 223 -5.46 -41.34 0.77
C SER A 223 -5.39 -39.81 0.68
N VAL A 224 -6.25 -39.22 -0.16
CA VAL A 224 -6.41 -37.77 -0.32
C VAL A 224 -6.73 -37.14 1.04
N VAL A 225 -5.70 -36.69 1.75
CA VAL A 225 -5.85 -35.97 3.01
C VAL A 225 -6.50 -34.63 2.69
N PRO A 226 -7.57 -34.22 3.38
CA PRO A 226 -8.22 -32.95 3.11
C PRO A 226 -7.24 -31.79 3.37
N VAL A 227 -6.70 -31.23 2.29
CA VAL A 227 -5.90 -30.01 2.29
C VAL A 227 -6.74 -28.88 2.90
N ILE A 228 -6.14 -28.07 3.78
CA ILE A 228 -6.83 -27.04 4.58
C ILE A 228 -7.75 -26.19 3.70
N PRO A 229 -9.02 -25.96 4.11
CA PRO A 229 -9.92 -25.02 3.45
C PRO A 229 -9.35 -23.62 3.25
N PHE A 230 -8.34 -23.20 4.02
CA PHE A 230 -7.68 -21.90 3.92
C PHE A 230 -6.94 -21.67 2.60
N SER A 231 -6.28 -22.69 2.03
CA SER A 231 -5.55 -22.54 0.74
C SER A 231 -6.50 -22.45 -0.46
N ARG A 232 -7.73 -22.96 -0.30
CA ARG A 232 -8.79 -22.95 -1.32
C ARG A 232 -9.86 -21.89 -1.06
N ALA A 233 -9.78 -21.19 0.07
CA ALA A 233 -10.73 -20.16 0.48
C ALA A 233 -10.63 -18.94 -0.45
N ARG A 234 -11.78 -18.47 -0.93
CA ARG A 234 -11.89 -17.19 -1.64
C ARG A 234 -11.51 -16.03 -0.70
N PHE A 235 -11.10 -14.91 -1.27
CA PHE A 235 -10.62 -13.73 -0.54
C PHE A 235 -11.51 -13.33 0.65
N PHE A 236 -12.82 -13.25 0.46
CA PHE A 236 -13.77 -12.93 1.55
C PHE A 236 -13.77 -13.96 2.68
N SER A 237 -13.69 -15.24 2.34
CA SER A 237 -13.64 -16.31 3.33
C SER A 237 -12.36 -16.26 4.15
N GLN A 238 -11.23 -15.85 3.55
CA GLN A 238 -9.98 -15.64 4.27
C GLN A 238 -10.06 -14.41 5.19
N MET A 239 -10.71 -13.34 4.72
CA MET A 239 -10.83 -12.08 5.44
C MET A 239 -11.74 -12.19 6.67
N SER A 240 -12.87 -12.89 6.55
CA SER A 240 -13.85 -13.09 7.63
C SER A 240 -13.64 -14.37 8.44
N PHE A 241 -12.56 -15.13 8.17
CA PHE A 241 -12.29 -16.44 8.79
C PHE A 241 -13.39 -17.50 8.58
N TRP A 242 -14.24 -17.32 7.57
CA TRP A 242 -15.36 -18.24 7.28
C TRP A 242 -14.92 -19.69 7.02
N TRP A 243 -13.68 -19.87 6.56
CA TRP A 243 -13.10 -21.19 6.30
C TRP A 243 -12.98 -22.07 7.57
N LEU A 244 -13.05 -21.46 8.76
CA LEU A 244 -13.00 -22.15 10.05
C LEU A 244 -14.36 -22.74 10.46
N ASN A 245 -15.47 -22.26 9.89
CA ASN A 245 -16.83 -22.66 10.27
C ASN A 245 -17.10 -24.18 10.21
N PRO A 246 -16.62 -24.93 9.19
CA PRO A 246 -16.82 -26.39 9.16
C PRO A 246 -16.16 -27.10 10.34
N LEU A 247 -14.96 -26.67 10.75
CA LEU A 247 -14.24 -27.23 11.89
C LEU A 247 -14.95 -26.88 13.21
N MET A 248 -15.41 -25.63 13.36
CA MET A 248 -16.18 -25.20 14.53
C MET A 248 -17.51 -25.94 14.66
N ARG A 249 -18.18 -26.23 13.54
CA ARG A 249 -19.40 -27.04 13.52
C ARG A 249 -19.10 -28.47 13.99
N LYS A 250 -18.06 -29.10 13.44
CA LYS A 250 -17.62 -30.44 13.84
C LYS A 250 -17.27 -30.52 15.33
N GLY A 251 -16.58 -29.49 15.87
CA GLY A 251 -16.25 -29.39 17.29
C GLY A 251 -17.44 -29.15 18.22
N ARG A 252 -18.58 -28.69 17.68
CA ARG A 252 -19.85 -28.59 18.41
C ARG A 252 -20.55 -29.95 18.51
N GLU A 253 -20.42 -30.76 17.47
CA GLU A 253 -21.08 -32.07 17.35
C GLU A 253 -20.31 -33.18 18.07
N LYS A 254 -18.97 -33.13 18.04
CA LYS A 254 -18.11 -34.08 18.74
C LYS A 254 -16.84 -33.43 19.26
N THR A 255 -16.25 -34.03 20.30
CA THR A 255 -14.88 -33.71 20.72
C THR A 255 -13.91 -33.99 19.57
N LEU A 256 -13.08 -33.01 19.22
CA LEU A 256 -12.13 -33.13 18.10
C LEU A 256 -10.95 -34.01 18.50
N GLY A 257 -10.68 -35.05 17.71
CA GLY A 257 -9.44 -35.84 17.76
C GLY A 257 -8.35 -35.28 16.83
N ASP A 258 -7.14 -35.82 16.91
CA ASP A 258 -5.99 -35.37 16.11
C ASP A 258 -6.23 -35.56 14.60
N GLU A 259 -6.92 -36.64 14.23
CA GLU A 259 -7.32 -36.96 12.86
C GLU A 259 -8.33 -35.97 12.27
N ASP A 260 -9.05 -35.21 13.11
CA ASP A 260 -10.00 -34.20 12.66
C ASP A 260 -9.35 -32.85 12.37
N ILE A 261 -8.10 -32.64 12.81
CA ILE A 261 -7.37 -31.39 12.66
C ILE A 261 -6.75 -31.33 11.26
N PRO A 262 -7.02 -30.26 10.48
CA PRO A 262 -6.41 -30.10 9.16
C PRO A 262 -4.87 -30.00 9.23
N LYS A 263 -4.17 -30.71 8.34
CA LYS A 263 -2.70 -30.64 8.21
C LYS A 263 -2.24 -29.24 7.81
N LEU A 264 -1.12 -28.74 8.34
CA LEU A 264 -0.56 -27.43 7.97
C LEU A 264 -0.26 -27.29 6.47
N ARG A 265 -0.32 -26.05 5.98
CA ARG A 265 0.04 -25.69 4.60
C ARG A 265 1.51 -25.98 4.40
N GLU A 266 1.88 -26.43 3.21
CA GLU A 266 3.29 -26.74 2.89
C GLU A 266 4.23 -25.58 3.22
N GLU A 267 3.84 -24.34 2.87
CA GLU A 267 4.63 -23.12 3.16
C GLU A 267 4.73 -22.76 4.66
N ASP A 268 3.84 -23.30 5.50
CA ASP A 268 3.82 -23.04 6.94
C ASP A 268 4.52 -24.18 7.73
N ARG A 269 5.02 -25.23 7.04
CA ARG A 269 5.75 -26.35 7.67
C ARG A 269 7.18 -25.94 8.05
N ALA A 270 7.70 -26.62 9.07
CA ALA A 270 9.06 -26.40 9.58
C ALA A 270 10.13 -26.59 8.50
N GLU A 271 9.99 -27.62 7.67
CA GLU A 271 10.92 -27.95 6.58
C GLU A 271 10.98 -26.83 5.54
N ALA A 272 9.83 -26.37 5.04
CA ALA A 272 9.76 -25.28 4.06
C ALA A 272 10.34 -23.98 4.63
N CYS A 273 10.03 -23.65 5.90
CA CYS A 273 10.59 -22.47 6.56
C CYS A 273 12.12 -22.58 6.70
N TYR A 274 12.64 -23.76 7.06
CA TYR A 274 14.07 -24.04 7.18
C TYR A 274 14.82 -23.91 5.86
N LEU A 275 14.27 -24.48 4.78
CA LEU A 275 14.86 -24.39 3.45
C LEU A 275 14.94 -22.94 2.96
N LEU A 276 13.84 -22.18 3.09
CA LEU A 276 13.78 -20.77 2.74
C LEU A 276 14.83 -19.94 3.49
N PHE A 277 14.96 -20.17 4.80
CA PHE A 277 15.97 -19.49 5.62
C PHE A 277 17.38 -19.84 5.19
N THR A 278 17.67 -21.12 4.97
CA THR A 278 19.01 -21.59 4.62
C THR A 278 19.44 -21.03 3.27
N GLU A 279 18.54 -21.00 2.29
CA GLU A 279 18.76 -20.39 0.98
C GLU A 279 19.11 -18.90 1.12
N GLN A 280 18.30 -18.14 1.87
CA GLN A 280 18.49 -16.72 2.06
C GLN A 280 19.75 -16.39 2.89
N PHE A 281 20.08 -17.23 3.87
CA PHE A 281 21.28 -17.12 4.70
C PHE A 281 22.55 -17.36 3.85
N ASN A 282 22.52 -18.36 2.97
CA ASN A 282 23.63 -18.65 2.06
C ASN A 282 23.81 -17.55 1.01
N LYS A 283 22.71 -17.01 0.46
CA LYS A 283 22.75 -15.82 -0.42
C LYS A 283 23.41 -14.62 0.28
N GLN A 284 23.06 -14.37 1.54
CA GLN A 284 23.68 -13.29 2.32
C GLN A 284 25.19 -13.50 2.53
N LYS A 285 25.61 -14.74 2.78
CA LYS A 285 27.03 -15.11 2.93
C LYS A 285 27.81 -14.93 1.62
N GLN A 286 27.22 -15.26 0.48
CA GLN A 286 27.85 -15.09 -0.84
C GLN A 286 27.98 -13.63 -1.23
N CYS A 287 26.98 -12.79 -0.97
CA CYS A 287 27.03 -11.37 -1.33
C CYS A 287 28.03 -10.55 -0.49
N ASN A 288 28.32 -10.97 0.75
CA ASN A 288 29.24 -10.26 1.63
C ASN A 288 30.14 -11.24 2.41
N PRO A 289 31.16 -11.83 1.75
CA PRO A 289 32.00 -12.86 2.38
C PRO A 289 32.84 -12.35 3.55
N SER A 290 33.09 -11.04 3.63
CA SER A 290 33.86 -10.38 4.69
C SER A 290 33.05 -9.99 5.94
N SER A 291 31.72 -10.07 5.89
CA SER A 291 30.83 -9.67 7.00
C SER A 291 30.11 -10.88 7.59
N GLN A 292 29.98 -10.94 8.92
CA GLN A 292 29.18 -12.01 9.53
C GLN A 292 27.71 -11.89 9.10
N PRO A 293 27.10 -12.97 8.57
CA PRO A 293 25.69 -12.95 8.17
C PRO A 293 24.80 -12.81 9.39
N SER A 294 23.91 -11.81 9.38
CA SER A 294 23.01 -11.52 10.49
C SER A 294 21.70 -12.31 10.40
N VAL A 295 21.48 -13.21 11.36
CA VAL A 295 20.29 -14.08 11.44
C VAL A 295 18.99 -13.28 11.43
N LEU A 296 18.91 -12.18 12.18
CA LEU A 296 17.72 -11.31 12.22
C LEU A 296 17.39 -10.72 10.86
N ARG A 297 18.41 -10.28 10.10
CA ARG A 297 18.22 -9.72 8.77
C ARG A 297 17.72 -10.78 7.79
N THR A 298 18.25 -11.99 7.87
CA THR A 298 17.78 -13.13 7.08
C THR A 298 16.32 -13.45 7.37
N ILE A 299 15.92 -13.52 8.64
CA ILE A 299 14.54 -13.79 9.06
C ILE A 299 13.60 -12.69 8.52
N ILE A 300 13.99 -11.43 8.69
CA ILE A 300 13.23 -10.27 8.20
C ILE A 300 13.05 -10.35 6.68
N LEU A 301 14.10 -10.74 5.92
CA LEU A 301 14.02 -10.90 4.47
C LEU A 301 13.09 -12.06 4.06
N CYS A 302 13.17 -13.21 4.73
CA CYS A 302 12.33 -14.38 4.43
C CYS A 302 10.83 -14.06 4.57
N HIS A 303 10.45 -13.30 5.61
CA HIS A 303 9.04 -13.02 5.91
C HIS A 303 8.62 -11.58 5.60
N TRP A 304 9.43 -10.80 4.87
CA TRP A 304 9.19 -9.37 4.66
C TRP A 304 7.82 -9.06 4.03
N LYS A 305 7.37 -9.91 3.08
CA LYS A 305 6.06 -9.75 2.43
C LYS A 305 4.91 -9.89 3.44
N GLU A 306 5.01 -10.88 4.33
CA GLU A 306 3.99 -11.14 5.36
C GLU A 306 4.01 -10.05 6.45
N ILE A 307 5.21 -9.63 6.87
CA ILE A 307 5.40 -8.52 7.82
C ILE A 307 4.78 -7.23 7.28
N PHE A 308 5.02 -6.93 6.00
CA PHE A 308 4.48 -5.73 5.36
C PHE A 308 2.95 -5.75 5.31
N VAL A 309 2.34 -6.87 4.90
CA VAL A 309 0.87 -7.02 4.89
C VAL A 309 0.30 -6.90 6.31
N SER A 310 0.99 -7.46 7.30
CA SER A 310 0.60 -7.33 8.70
C SER A 310 0.65 -5.86 9.18
N GLY A 311 1.71 -5.13 8.84
CA GLY A 311 1.87 -3.72 9.15
C GLY A 311 0.81 -2.83 8.50
N PHE A 312 0.39 -3.15 7.27
CA PHE A 312 -0.72 -2.46 6.61
C PHE A 312 -2.03 -2.58 7.39
N PHE A 313 -2.38 -3.77 7.88
CA PHE A 313 -3.56 -3.95 8.73
C PHE A 313 -3.44 -3.24 10.08
N ALA A 314 -2.24 -3.21 10.66
CA ALA A 314 -1.98 -2.44 11.88
C ALA A 314 -2.21 -0.93 11.65
N LEU A 315 -1.77 -0.40 10.51
CA LEU A 315 -1.95 1.00 10.14
C LEU A 315 -3.43 1.35 9.98
N ILE A 316 -4.20 0.55 9.24
CA ILE A 316 -5.65 0.76 9.12
C ILE A 316 -6.29 0.79 10.50
N LYS A 317 -5.96 -0.18 11.37
CA LYS A 317 -6.47 -0.23 12.75
C LYS A 317 -6.15 1.06 13.51
N VAL A 318 -4.95 1.61 13.38
CA VAL A 318 -4.56 2.85 14.08
C VAL A 318 -5.37 4.04 13.57
N ILE A 319 -5.48 4.19 12.25
CA ILE A 319 -6.25 5.29 11.63
C ILE A 319 -7.71 5.23 12.08
N THR A 320 -8.33 4.06 11.99
CA THR A 320 -9.75 3.90 12.33
C THR A 320 -10.00 4.06 13.83
N LEU A 321 -9.07 3.60 14.68
CA LEU A 321 -9.11 3.83 16.12
C LEU A 321 -9.05 5.33 16.45
N SER A 322 -8.17 6.07 15.79
CA SER A 322 -8.05 7.53 15.95
C SER A 322 -9.25 8.30 15.41
N ALA A 323 -9.90 7.81 14.35
CA ALA A 323 -11.15 8.40 13.83
C ALA A 323 -12.34 8.20 14.79
N GLY A 324 -12.29 7.20 15.68
CA GLY A 324 -13.37 6.87 16.61
C GLY A 324 -13.80 8.05 17.49
N PRO A 325 -12.89 8.67 18.29
CA PRO A 325 -13.22 9.83 19.12
C PRO A 325 -13.75 11.03 18.34
N LEU A 326 -13.23 11.30 17.14
CA LEU A 326 -13.67 12.41 16.30
C LEU A 326 -15.11 12.22 15.83
N LEU A 327 -15.42 11.02 15.33
CA LEU A 327 -16.78 10.67 14.91
C LEU A 327 -17.76 10.63 16.09
N LEU A 328 -17.30 10.22 17.28
CA LEU A 328 -18.13 10.23 18.48
C LEU A 328 -18.40 11.66 18.98
N ASN A 329 -17.41 12.56 18.94
CA ASN A 329 -17.59 13.95 19.32
C ASN A 329 -18.62 14.64 18.43
N ALA A 330 -18.49 14.48 17.11
CA ALA A 330 -19.49 14.98 16.17
C ALA A 330 -20.90 14.38 16.42
N PHE A 331 -20.97 13.14 16.93
CA PHE A 331 -22.26 12.50 17.21
C PHE A 331 -22.92 13.08 18.45
N ILE A 332 -22.12 13.42 19.46
CA ILE A 332 -22.59 14.11 20.66
C ILE A 332 -23.08 15.52 20.29
N GLU A 333 -22.34 16.29 19.50
CA GLU A 333 -22.75 17.64 19.07
C GLU A 333 -24.10 17.64 18.32
N VAL A 334 -24.32 16.66 17.45
CA VAL A 334 -25.61 16.48 16.76
C VAL A 334 -26.71 16.07 17.75
N ALA A 335 -26.40 15.21 18.72
CA ALA A 335 -27.36 14.78 19.75
C ALA A 335 -27.75 15.92 20.72
N GLU A 336 -26.86 16.90 20.93
CA GLU A 336 -27.11 18.11 21.72
C GLU A 336 -27.96 19.15 20.96
N GLY A 337 -28.27 18.89 19.69
CA GLY A 337 -29.15 19.74 18.86
C GLY A 337 -28.42 20.70 17.94
N ASN A 338 -27.08 20.63 17.85
CA ASN A 338 -26.27 21.44 16.95
C ASN A 338 -26.15 20.79 15.56
N GLU A 339 -27.29 20.41 14.97
CA GLU A 339 -27.33 19.81 13.64
C GLU A 339 -27.15 20.88 12.55
N SER A 340 -26.23 20.64 11.61
CA SER A 340 -26.08 21.54 10.45
C SER A 340 -26.95 21.10 9.27
N PHE A 341 -27.46 19.86 9.25
CA PHE A 341 -28.48 19.42 8.28
C PHE A 341 -29.35 18.27 8.82
N LYS A 342 -30.60 18.18 8.32
CA LYS A 342 -31.68 17.28 8.80
C LYS A 342 -31.37 15.78 8.87
N HIS A 343 -30.30 15.31 8.24
CA HIS A 343 -29.93 13.88 8.17
C HIS A 343 -28.52 13.58 8.69
N GLU A 344 -27.91 14.53 9.39
CA GLU A 344 -26.52 14.42 9.85
C GLU A 344 -26.30 13.25 10.80
N GLY A 345 -27.19 13.07 11.77
CA GLY A 345 -27.10 11.95 12.71
C GLY A 345 -27.12 10.58 12.03
N TYR A 346 -27.92 10.41 10.97
CA TYR A 346 -27.98 9.14 10.21
C TYR A 346 -26.68 8.88 9.45
N VAL A 347 -26.13 9.89 8.77
CA VAL A 347 -24.85 9.78 8.04
C VAL A 347 -23.73 9.43 9.01
N LEU A 348 -23.71 10.07 10.18
CA LEU A 348 -22.69 9.87 11.18
C LEU A 348 -22.79 8.48 11.85
N ALA A 349 -24.00 8.01 12.13
CA ALA A 349 -24.24 6.65 12.64
C ALA A 349 -23.78 5.56 11.66
N ILE A 350 -24.10 5.72 10.36
CA ILE A 350 -23.64 4.81 9.31
C ILE A 350 -22.11 4.84 9.21
N THR A 351 -21.52 6.02 9.24
CA THR A 351 -20.06 6.20 9.19
C THR A 351 -19.36 5.55 10.39
N LEU A 352 -19.90 5.70 11.60
CA LEU A 352 -19.43 5.04 12.81
C LEU A 352 -19.50 3.51 12.69
N PHE A 353 -20.62 2.98 12.17
CA PHE A 353 -20.79 1.54 11.96
C PHE A 353 -19.73 0.96 11.02
N PHE A 354 -19.51 1.59 9.87
CA PHE A 354 -18.49 1.14 8.91
C PHE A 354 -17.07 1.30 9.46
N SER A 355 -16.79 2.43 10.10
CA SER A 355 -15.51 2.69 10.78
C SER A 355 -15.21 1.56 11.78
N LYS A 356 -16.12 1.27 12.70
CA LYS A 356 -15.93 0.18 13.68
C LYS A 356 -15.84 -1.21 13.06
N SER A 357 -16.59 -1.47 11.98
CA SER A 357 -16.50 -2.73 11.25
C SER A 357 -15.11 -2.92 10.61
N ILE A 358 -14.56 -1.88 9.99
CA ILE A 358 -13.22 -1.89 9.38
C ILE A 358 -12.13 -2.04 10.45
N GLU A 359 -12.24 -1.30 11.55
CA GLU A 359 -11.33 -1.41 12.71
C GLU A 359 -11.24 -2.87 13.19
N SER A 360 -12.42 -3.47 13.41
CA SER A 360 -12.57 -4.84 13.90
C SER A 360 -11.96 -5.88 12.95
N LEU A 361 -12.13 -5.69 11.64
CA LEU A 361 -11.58 -6.58 10.63
C LEU A 361 -10.06 -6.46 10.53
N ALA A 362 -9.55 -5.22 10.49
CA ALA A 362 -8.13 -4.93 10.41
C ALA A 362 -7.38 -5.48 11.63
N GLN A 363 -7.94 -5.30 12.83
CA GLN A 363 -7.37 -5.85 14.07
C GLN A 363 -7.24 -7.38 14.02
N ARG A 364 -8.30 -8.10 13.62
CA ARG A 364 -8.27 -9.57 13.54
C ARG A 364 -7.23 -10.07 12.54
N GLN A 365 -7.14 -9.43 11.38
CA GLN A 365 -6.15 -9.78 10.36
C GLN A 365 -4.72 -9.50 10.82
N TRP A 366 -4.47 -8.34 11.44
CA TRP A 366 -3.17 -7.99 12.00
C TRP A 366 -2.71 -9.02 13.05
N TYR A 367 -3.57 -9.37 14.00
CA TYR A 367 -3.24 -10.35 15.03
C TYR A 367 -2.98 -11.74 14.47
N PHE A 368 -3.83 -12.22 13.57
CA PHE A 368 -3.66 -13.52 12.95
C PHE A 368 -2.34 -13.61 12.18
N ARG A 369 -2.06 -12.63 11.32
CA ARG A 369 -0.83 -12.61 10.49
C ARG A 369 0.43 -12.49 11.36
N SER A 370 0.43 -11.57 12.33
CA SER A 370 1.58 -11.39 13.23
C SER A 370 1.88 -12.66 14.03
N ARG A 371 0.84 -13.33 14.54
CA ARG A 371 1.00 -14.56 15.31
C ARG A 371 1.45 -15.73 14.44
N LEU A 372 0.96 -15.83 13.20
CA LEU A 372 1.41 -16.83 12.24
C LEU A 372 2.90 -16.65 11.90
N ILE A 373 3.36 -15.42 11.65
CA ILE A 373 4.78 -15.12 11.40
C ILE A 373 5.62 -15.54 12.61
N GLY A 374 5.18 -15.21 13.83
CA GLY A 374 5.88 -15.61 15.05
C GLY A 374 6.01 -17.15 15.20
N LEU A 375 4.96 -17.90 14.83
CA LEU A 375 5.00 -19.36 14.82
C LEU A 375 6.00 -19.91 13.79
N LYS A 376 6.02 -19.36 12.57
CA LYS A 376 6.97 -19.74 11.52
C LYS A 376 8.42 -19.51 11.96
N VAL A 377 8.71 -18.32 12.49
CA VAL A 377 10.05 -17.96 12.96
C VAL A 377 10.50 -18.87 14.10
N ARG A 378 9.61 -19.19 15.05
CA ARG A 378 9.92 -20.12 16.14
C ARG A 378 10.21 -21.52 15.62
N SER A 379 9.35 -22.05 14.74
CA SER A 379 9.53 -23.39 14.15
C SER A 379 10.82 -23.50 13.35
N LEU A 380 11.13 -22.47 12.56
CA LEU A 380 12.39 -22.33 11.84
C LEU A 380 13.59 -22.36 12.79
N LEU A 381 13.59 -21.52 13.82
CA LEU A 381 14.73 -21.39 14.72
C LEU A 381 15.00 -22.70 15.47
N THR A 382 13.95 -23.40 15.90
CA THR A 382 14.07 -24.73 16.50
C THR A 382 14.71 -25.74 15.54
N ALA A 383 14.28 -25.76 14.27
CA ALA A 383 14.86 -26.65 13.27
C ALA A 383 16.35 -26.34 12.99
N VAL A 384 16.70 -25.06 12.92
CA VAL A 384 18.10 -24.62 12.72
C VAL A 384 18.99 -25.02 13.90
N ILE A 385 18.52 -24.84 15.13
CA ILE A 385 19.26 -25.20 16.35
C ILE A 385 19.46 -26.72 16.41
N TYR A 386 18.40 -27.48 16.15
CA TYR A 386 18.44 -28.95 16.19
C TYR A 386 19.38 -29.55 15.15
N LYS A 387 19.46 -28.97 13.94
CA LYS A 387 20.40 -29.37 12.89
C LYS A 387 21.87 -29.02 13.19
N LYS A 388 22.09 -28.09 14.11
CA LYS A 388 23.43 -27.57 14.47
C LYS A 388 24.05 -28.32 15.65
N GLN A 389 23.21 -28.80 16.58
CA GLN A 389 23.59 -29.82 17.55
C GLN A 389 23.81 -31.15 16.84
#